data_AF-A0A2W4VT68-F1
#
_entry.id   AF-A0A2W4VT68-F1
#
_cell.length_a   1.000
_cell.length_b   1.000
_cell.length_c   1.000
_cell.angle_alpha   90.00
_cell.angle_beta   90.00
_cell.angle_gamma   90.00
#
_symmetry.space_group_name_H-M   'P 1'
#
loop_
_entity.id
_entity.type
_entity.pdbx_description
1 polymer ?
#
loop_
_entity_poly.entity_id
_entity_poly.type
_entity_poly.pdbx_seq_one_letter_code
_entity_poly.pdbx_strand_id
1 'polypeptide(L)'
;MFWGFDFSLRKGDMLPKGYGYVDNRTPELGIAVFPEYRGQGIGTHLFASICGQSSISLSVSANNPAVKLYDRFGFEVISRIDESLLMKRKRDYRQPI
;
A
#
# COMPACT_ATOMS: atom_id res chain seq x y z
N MET A 1 -2.75 5.21 -18.46
CA MET A 1 -3.28 6.58 -18.35
C MET A 1 -4.29 6.55 -17.20
N PHE A 2 -3.97 7.16 -16.06
CA PHE A 2 -4.80 7.08 -14.84
C PHE A 2 -5.26 8.49 -14.46
N TRP A 3 -6.58 8.71 -14.53
CA TRP A 3 -7.27 9.94 -14.11
C TRP A 3 -7.91 9.68 -12.75
N GLY A 4 -7.59 10.50 -11.74
CA GLY A 4 -8.32 10.64 -10.46
C GLY A 4 -8.26 9.42 -9.51
N PHE A 5 -7.72 9.62 -8.31
CA PHE A 5 -7.73 8.72 -7.13
C PHE A 5 -8.32 7.30 -7.35
N ASP A 6 -7.49 6.33 -7.76
CA ASP A 6 -7.88 4.91 -7.79
C ASP A 6 -7.47 4.24 -6.47
N PHE A 7 -8.42 4.10 -5.55
CA PHE A 7 -8.29 3.20 -4.40
C PHE A 7 -8.77 1.82 -4.85
N SER A 8 -7.84 0.94 -5.23
CA SER A 8 -8.16 -0.43 -5.62
C SER A 8 -7.82 -1.39 -4.49
N LEU A 9 -8.84 -1.98 -3.86
CA LEU A 9 -8.71 -3.10 -2.93
C LEU A 9 -9.04 -4.40 -3.68
N ARG A 10 -8.04 -5.23 -3.98
CA ARG A 10 -8.23 -6.47 -4.77
C ARG A 10 -8.27 -7.70 -3.87
N LYS A 11 -9.31 -8.54 -4.00
CA LYS A 11 -9.36 -9.90 -3.44
C LYS A 11 -8.97 -10.93 -4.51
N GLY A 12 -8.12 -11.89 -4.13
CA GLY A 12 -7.22 -12.65 -5.00
C GLY A 12 -7.79 -13.71 -5.95
N ASP A 13 -9.10 -13.77 -6.19
CA ASP A 13 -9.69 -14.99 -6.79
C ASP A 13 -10.19 -14.83 -8.24
N MET A 14 -10.35 -13.61 -8.77
CA MET A 14 -10.94 -13.40 -10.13
C MET A 14 -10.25 -12.33 -11.02
N LEU A 15 -9.13 -11.75 -10.60
CA LEU A 15 -8.39 -10.75 -11.39
C LEU A 15 -6.91 -11.15 -11.52
N PRO A 16 -6.22 -10.75 -12.60
CA PRO A 16 -4.76 -10.90 -12.67
C PRO A 16 -4.12 -10.25 -11.43
N LYS A 17 -3.25 -11.00 -10.77
CA LYS A 17 -2.55 -10.59 -9.55
C LYS A 17 -1.73 -9.34 -9.85
N GLY A 18 -1.95 -8.28 -9.07
CA GLY A 18 -1.15 -7.07 -9.18
C GLY A 18 0.26 -7.28 -8.60
N TYR A 19 1.13 -6.32 -8.84
CA TYR A 19 2.52 -6.38 -8.35
C TYR A 19 2.60 -6.38 -6.82
N GLY A 20 1.54 -5.95 -6.12
CA GLY A 20 1.43 -5.94 -4.67
C GLY A 20 0.81 -7.21 -4.07
N TYR A 21 0.49 -8.24 -4.86
CA TYR A 21 -0.12 -9.47 -4.37
C TYR A 21 0.84 -10.29 -3.50
N VAL A 22 0.34 -10.78 -2.36
CA VAL A 22 1.08 -11.69 -1.45
C VAL A 22 0.34 -13.01 -1.26
N ASP A 23 -0.92 -12.95 -0.87
CA ASP A 23 -1.80 -14.10 -0.62
C ASP A 23 -3.27 -13.66 -0.68
N ASN A 24 -4.20 -14.61 -0.76
CA ASN A 24 -5.64 -14.31 -0.89
C ASN A 24 -6.26 -13.66 0.37
N ARG A 25 -5.54 -13.60 1.48
CA ARG A 25 -6.00 -13.04 2.77
C ARG A 25 -5.47 -11.62 3.00
N THR A 26 -4.51 -11.18 2.19
CA THR A 26 -3.86 -9.88 2.28
C THR A 26 -4.28 -9.04 1.07
N PRO A 27 -5.24 -8.11 1.23
CA PRO A 27 -5.60 -7.23 0.14
C PRO A 27 -4.41 -6.39 -0.33
N GLU A 28 -4.35 -6.19 -1.65
CA GLU A 28 -3.44 -5.25 -2.29
C GLU A 28 -4.03 -3.84 -2.26
N LEU A 29 -3.19 -2.85 -1.94
CA LEU A 29 -3.55 -1.43 -1.90
C LEU A 29 -2.85 -0.66 -3.03
N GLY A 30 -3.66 0.02 -3.85
CA GLY A 30 -3.21 1.05 -4.78
C GLY A 30 -3.60 2.45 -4.28
N ILE A 31 -2.63 3.38 -4.20
CA ILE A 31 -2.87 4.80 -3.93
C ILE A 31 -1.97 5.64 -4.84
N ALA A 32 -2.54 6.67 -5.45
CA ALA A 32 -1.82 7.69 -6.18
C ALA A 32 -2.23 9.08 -5.71
N VAL A 33 -1.24 9.94 -5.46
CA VAL A 33 -1.44 11.38 -5.20
C VAL A 33 -0.79 12.14 -6.34
N PHE A 34 -1.56 13.04 -6.96
CA PHE A 34 -1.05 13.90 -8.03
C PHE A 34 0.17 14.72 -7.54
N PRO A 35 1.16 14.96 -8.41
CA PRO A 35 2.38 15.68 -8.04
C PRO A 35 2.16 16.98 -7.26
N GLU A 36 1.15 17.75 -7.65
CA GLU A 36 0.80 19.07 -7.09
C GLU A 36 0.30 18.99 -5.64
N TYR A 37 -0.18 17.81 -5.22
CA TYR A 37 -0.71 17.56 -3.88
C TYR A 37 0.24 16.73 -2.99
N ARG A 38 1.46 16.44 -3.47
CA ARG A 38 2.48 15.73 -2.66
C ARG A 38 3.08 16.66 -1.61
N GLY A 39 3.61 16.08 -0.54
CA GLY A 39 4.21 16.83 0.57
C GLY A 39 3.19 17.49 1.51
N GLN A 40 1.89 17.42 1.22
CA GLN A 40 0.82 18.02 2.02
C GLN A 40 0.22 17.07 3.07
N GLY A 41 0.81 15.90 3.30
CA GLY A 41 0.33 14.94 4.30
C GLY A 41 -0.90 14.10 3.88
N ILE A 42 -1.44 14.26 2.67
CA ILE A 42 -2.63 13.52 2.19
C ILE A 42 -2.45 12.00 2.31
N GLY A 43 -1.30 11.48 1.85
CA GLY A 43 -0.98 10.06 1.99
C GLY A 43 -1.02 9.62 3.46
N THR A 44 -0.43 10.40 4.37
CA THR A 44 -0.46 10.12 5.82
C THR A 44 -1.89 10.04 6.34
N HIS A 45 -2.76 10.99 5.99
CA HIS A 45 -4.15 10.99 6.42
C HIS A 45 -4.93 9.79 5.89
N LEU A 46 -4.73 9.42 4.62
CA LEU A 46 -5.33 8.23 4.03
C LEU A 46 -4.84 6.96 4.73
N PHE A 47 -3.53 6.80 4.92
CA PHE A 47 -3.00 5.61 5.59
C PHE A 47 -3.46 5.52 7.03
N ALA A 48 -3.60 6.62 7.76
CA ALA A 48 -4.11 6.61 9.14
C ALA A 48 -5.54 6.03 9.24
N SER A 49 -6.41 6.27 8.25
CA SER A 49 -7.77 5.72 8.25
C SER A 49 -7.83 4.26 7.78
N ILE A 50 -6.95 3.87 6.86
CA ILE A 50 -6.93 2.51 6.27
C ILE A 50 -6.18 1.50 7.17
N CYS A 51 -5.17 1.95 7.91
CA CYS A 51 -4.22 1.08 8.61
C CYS A 51 -4.74 0.43 9.91
N GLY A 52 -6.02 0.50 10.25
CA GLY A 52 -6.52 -0.07 11.51
C GLY A 52 -6.95 -1.54 11.46
N GLN A 53 -7.33 -2.05 10.29
CA GLN A 53 -8.33 -3.14 10.28
C GLN A 53 -7.85 -4.48 9.69
N SER A 54 -6.75 -4.51 8.93
CA SER A 54 -6.31 -5.72 8.22
C SER A 54 -4.82 -5.68 7.88
N SER A 55 -4.25 -6.85 7.59
CA SER A 55 -2.95 -6.93 6.92
C SER A 55 -3.10 -6.43 5.49
N ILE A 56 -2.17 -5.63 4.99
CA ILE A 56 -2.24 -4.99 3.67
C ILE A 56 -0.89 -5.13 3.00
N SER A 57 -0.87 -5.30 1.68
CA SER A 57 0.35 -5.26 0.87
C SER A 57 0.27 -4.24 -0.25
N LEU A 58 1.44 -3.80 -0.74
CA LEU A 58 1.57 -2.87 -1.84
C LEU A 58 2.87 -3.14 -2.61
N SER A 59 2.93 -2.67 -3.85
CA SER A 59 4.16 -2.58 -4.63
C SER A 59 4.52 -1.14 -4.89
N VAL A 60 5.81 -0.83 -4.79
CA VAL A 60 6.32 0.53 -4.95
C VAL A 60 7.70 0.50 -5.59
N SER A 61 7.99 1.43 -6.49
CA SER A 61 9.37 1.57 -7.00
C SER A 61 10.32 1.91 -5.85
N ALA A 62 11.49 1.26 -5.81
CA ALA A 62 12.53 1.48 -4.80
C ALA A 62 12.98 2.95 -4.71
N ASN A 63 12.88 3.69 -5.82
CA ASN A 63 13.27 5.10 -5.92
C ASN A 63 12.13 6.07 -5.56
N ASN A 64 10.94 5.56 -5.22
CA ASN A 64 9.79 6.39 -4.88
C ASN A 64 9.91 6.91 -3.44
N PRO A 65 9.80 8.24 -3.20
CA PRO A 65 9.82 8.81 -1.85
C PRO A 65 8.75 8.23 -0.89
N ALA A 66 7.68 7.66 -1.44
CA ALA A 66 6.63 7.00 -0.65
C ALA A 66 7.14 5.79 0.15
N VAL A 67 8.28 5.20 -0.20
CA VAL A 67 8.89 4.11 0.58
C VAL A 67 9.10 4.53 2.05
N LYS A 68 9.55 5.78 2.29
CA LYS A 68 9.72 6.32 3.64
C LYS A 68 8.40 6.53 4.37
N LEU A 69 7.32 6.81 3.64
CA LEU A 69 5.98 6.89 4.23
C LEU A 69 5.55 5.50 4.70
N TYR A 70 5.66 4.50 3.85
CA TYR A 70 5.23 3.13 4.17
C TYR A 70 6.02 2.54 5.33
N ASP A 71 7.34 2.74 5.36
CA ASP A 71 8.21 2.36 6.48
C ASP A 71 7.71 2.95 7.82
N ARG A 72 7.41 4.26 7.87
CA ARG A 72 6.85 4.90 9.07
C ARG A 72 5.49 4.35 9.51
N PHE A 73 4.70 3.83 8.56
CA PHE A 73 3.42 3.20 8.85
C PHE A 73 3.56 1.72 9.25
N GLY A 74 4.77 1.17 9.31
CA GLY A 74 5.04 -0.20 9.73
C GLY A 74 4.90 -1.23 8.59
N PHE A 75 5.09 -0.82 7.34
CA PHE A 75 5.26 -1.75 6.24
C PHE A 75 6.69 -2.29 6.22
N GLU A 76 6.82 -3.59 6.06
CA GLU A 76 8.10 -4.30 5.93
C GLU A 76 8.30 -4.72 4.47
N VAL A 77 9.53 -4.63 3.96
CA VAL A 77 9.88 -5.19 2.64
C VAL A 77 9.88 -6.71 2.74
N ILE A 78 9.10 -7.38 1.88
CA ILE A 78 9.02 -8.84 1.83
C ILE A 78 9.66 -9.42 0.57
N SER A 79 9.80 -8.62 -0.50
CA SER A 79 10.52 -9.01 -1.71
C SER A 79 10.95 -7.78 -2.50
N ARG A 80 11.97 -7.95 -3.35
CA ARG A 80 12.39 -6.98 -4.37
C ARG A 80 12.43 -7.69 -5.71
N ILE A 81 11.78 -7.10 -6.71
CA ILE A 81 11.79 -7.56 -8.10
C ILE A 81 12.17 -6.35 -8.94
N ASP A 82 13.32 -6.44 -9.61
CA ASP A 82 13.94 -5.33 -10.34
C ASP A 82 14.04 -4.06 -9.47
N GLU A 83 13.41 -2.97 -9.93
CA GLU A 83 13.33 -1.68 -9.27
C GLU A 83 12.06 -1.50 -8.43
N SER A 84 11.34 -2.59 -8.13
CA SER A 84 10.12 -2.59 -7.32
C SER A 84 10.29 -3.35 -6.02
N LEU A 85 9.72 -2.80 -4.95
CA LEU A 85 9.63 -3.40 -3.63
C LEU A 85 8.20 -3.86 -3.40
N LEU A 86 8.04 -5.12 -3.03
CA LEU A 86 6.81 -5.64 -2.47
C LEU A 86 6.89 -5.45 -0.94
N MET A 87 5.93 -4.70 -0.40
CA MET A 87 5.88 -4.39 1.03
C MET A 87 4.59 -4.90 1.65
N LYS A 88 4.64 -5.33 2.91
CA LYS A 88 3.49 -5.83 3.68
C LYS A 88 3.47 -5.22 5.07
N ARG A 89 2.27 -4.87 5.52
CA ARG A 89 1.99 -4.51 6.91
C ARG A 89 1.07 -5.54 7.52
N LYS A 90 1.41 -5.99 8.74
CA LYS A 90 0.55 -6.90 9.51
C LYS A 90 -0.57 -6.10 10.19
N ARG A 91 -1.74 -6.72 10.37
CA ARG A 91 -2.77 -6.18 11.25
C ARG A 91 -2.19 -6.00 12.66
N ASP A 92 -2.36 -4.82 13.23
CA ASP A 92 -2.09 -4.61 14.65
C ASP A 92 -3.27 -5.18 15.46
N TYR A 93 -2.99 -6.18 16.30
CA TYR A 93 -4.00 -6.81 17.15
C TYR A 93 -4.27 -6.03 18.45
N ARG A 94 -3.56 -4.91 18.69
CA ARG A 94 -3.62 -4.16 19.95
C ARG A 94 -4.69 -3.07 20.02
N GLN A 95 -5.45 -2.83 18.95
CA GLN A 95 -6.57 -1.89 18.97
C GLN A 95 -7.89 -2.67 19.01
N PRO A 96 -8.64 -2.65 20.12
CA PRO A 96 -9.97 -3.23 20.16
C PRO A 96 -10.93 -2.38 19.31
N ILE A 97 -11.87 -3.07 18.67
CA ILE A 97 -13.10 -2.48 18.08
C ILE A 97 -13.98 -1.88 19.17
#